data_AF-A0AAU6VJL3-F1
#
_entry.id   AF-A0AAU6VJL3-F1
#
_cell.length_a   1.000
_cell.length_b   1.000
_cell.length_c   1.000
_cell.angle_alpha   90.00
_cell.angle_beta   90.00
_cell.angle_gamma   90.00
#
_symmetry.space_group_name_H-M   'P 1'
#
loop_
_entity.id
_entity.type
_entity.pdbx_description
1 polymer ?
#
loop_
_entity_poly.entity_id
_entity_poly.type
_entity_poly.pdbx_seq_one_letter_code
_entity_poly.pdbx_strand_id
1 'polypeptide(L)'
;MAPKNSNQLQKAIENLVIEDVYQKSSRSFCADDFDPKSYSEMEHLHIQQMHVVHKSETIQVEDDGELLRVFVRLGTRWVVPSDDESEPDIKATIESDFIAEYRINAHLEQECIDEFSLKNASYHVWPYWREYLSSQCERMRLPRVILPTAQFTK
;
A
#
# COMPACT_ATOMS: atom_id res chain seq x y z
N MET A 1 24.05 11.17 -1.63
CA MET A 1 23.42 11.67 -2.87
C MET A 1 22.22 10.80 -3.13
N ALA A 2 21.01 11.36 -3.22
CA ALA A 2 19.85 10.62 -3.70
C ALA A 2 20.15 10.13 -5.14
N PRO A 3 19.74 8.91 -5.52
CA PRO A 3 19.90 8.45 -6.89
C PRO A 3 19.15 9.43 -7.81
N LYS A 4 19.82 9.87 -8.88
CA LYS A 4 19.20 10.75 -9.89
C LYS A 4 18.08 9.96 -10.56
N ASN A 5 16.87 10.54 -10.62
CA ASN A 5 15.76 9.95 -11.36
C ASN A 5 16.21 9.66 -12.81
N SER A 6 15.71 8.57 -13.39
CA SER A 6 15.86 8.35 -14.83
C SER A 6 15.15 9.48 -15.58
N ASN A 7 15.55 9.76 -16.82
CA ASN A 7 14.85 10.74 -17.65
C ASN A 7 13.39 10.31 -17.90
N GLN A 8 13.12 9.00 -17.96
CA GLN A 8 11.79 8.42 -18.14
C GLN A 8 10.89 8.70 -16.92
N LEU A 9 11.39 8.43 -15.71
CA LEU A 9 10.70 8.72 -14.46
C LEU A 9 10.43 10.21 -14.29
N GLN A 10 11.41 11.06 -14.61
CA GLN A 10 11.24 12.51 -14.51
C GLN A 10 10.14 13.01 -15.46
N LYS A 11 10.11 12.50 -16.70
CA LYS A 11 9.06 12.81 -17.67
C LYS A 11 7.69 12.37 -17.17
N ALA A 12 7.58 11.20 -16.54
CA ALA A 12 6.33 10.73 -15.95
C ALA A 12 5.88 11.63 -14.79
N ILE A 13 6.77 12.00 -13.88
CA ILE A 13 6.49 12.91 -12.75
C ILE A 13 5.95 14.26 -13.22
N GLU A 14 6.48 14.80 -14.32
CA GLU A 14 6.07 16.10 -14.85
C GLU A 14 4.70 16.07 -15.55
N ASN A 15 4.23 14.90 -15.99
CA ASN A 15 3.03 14.77 -16.83
C ASN A 15 1.89 13.96 -16.19
N LEU A 16 2.13 13.32 -15.03
CA LEU A 16 1.12 12.63 -14.23
C LEU A 16 0.73 13.48 -13.03
N VAL A 17 -0.51 13.96 -13.03
CA VAL A 17 -1.05 14.77 -11.92
C VAL A 17 -1.99 13.92 -11.11
N ILE A 18 -1.72 13.79 -9.81
CA ILE A 18 -2.60 13.04 -8.92
C ILE A 18 -4.00 13.67 -8.89
N GLU A 19 -5.02 12.83 -9.10
CA GLU A 19 -6.42 13.23 -9.14
C GLU A 19 -7.17 12.71 -7.92
N ASP A 20 -7.00 11.42 -7.60
CA ASP A 20 -7.64 10.81 -6.42
C ASP A 20 -6.83 9.63 -5.86
N VAL A 21 -7.08 9.30 -4.60
CA VAL A 21 -6.63 8.07 -3.95
C VAL A 21 -7.76 7.52 -3.10
N TYR A 22 -8.23 6.31 -3.42
CA TYR A 22 -9.33 5.69 -2.72
C TYR A 22 -9.13 4.19 -2.47
N GLN A 23 -9.81 3.69 -1.44
CA GLN A 23 -9.82 2.28 -1.08
C GLN A 23 -10.80 1.53 -2.00
N LYS A 24 -10.31 0.53 -2.73
CA LYS A 24 -11.12 -0.32 -3.61
C LYS A 24 -11.79 -1.45 -2.84
N SER A 25 -11.02 -2.09 -1.97
CA SER A 25 -11.47 -3.22 -1.16
C SER A 25 -10.58 -3.38 0.06
N SER A 26 -11.12 -3.99 1.10
CA SER A 26 -10.36 -4.34 2.28
C SER A 26 -10.83 -5.65 2.89
N ARG A 27 -9.93 -6.28 3.63
CA ARG A 27 -10.20 -7.49 4.40
C ARG A 27 -9.48 -7.37 5.74
N SER A 28 -10.21 -7.56 6.82
CA SER A 28 -9.64 -7.60 8.16
C SER A 28 -10.32 -8.69 9.00
N PHE A 29 -9.52 -9.47 9.71
CA PHE A 29 -10.02 -10.53 10.59
C PHE A 29 -9.01 -10.89 11.68
N CYS A 30 -9.52 -11.37 12.81
CA CYS A 30 -8.78 -12.13 13.80
C CYS A 30 -9.08 -13.63 13.56
N ALA A 31 -8.12 -14.50 13.82
CA ALA A 31 -8.37 -15.93 13.83
C ALA A 31 -9.37 -16.28 14.94
N ASP A 32 -10.15 -17.34 14.74
CA ASP A 32 -11.23 -17.73 15.66
C ASP A 32 -10.71 -18.09 17.07
N ASP A 33 -9.47 -18.53 17.17
CA ASP A 33 -8.78 -18.93 18.39
C ASP A 33 -7.94 -17.80 19.01
N PHE A 34 -7.97 -16.58 18.46
CA PHE A 34 -7.18 -15.45 18.92
C PHE A 34 -8.02 -14.46 19.73
N ASP A 35 -7.61 -14.17 20.98
CA ASP A 35 -8.20 -13.09 21.77
C ASP A 35 -7.29 -11.85 21.82
N PRO A 36 -7.63 -10.76 21.11
CA PRO A 36 -6.86 -9.51 21.11
C PRO A 36 -6.96 -8.73 22.44
N LYS A 37 -7.49 -9.31 23.52
CA LYS A 37 -7.38 -8.77 24.89
C LYS A 37 -6.49 -9.62 25.79
N SER A 38 -6.06 -10.79 25.32
CA SER A 38 -5.15 -11.70 26.03
C SER A 38 -3.72 -11.18 25.95
N TYR A 39 -3.19 -10.69 27.09
CA TYR A 39 -1.85 -10.12 27.15
C TYR A 39 -0.75 -11.14 26.82
N SER A 40 -0.92 -12.41 27.22
CA SER A 40 0.02 -13.50 26.93
C SER A 40 0.11 -13.86 25.45
N GLU A 41 -0.99 -13.70 24.71
CA GLU A 41 -0.98 -13.94 23.26
C GLU A 41 -0.29 -12.79 22.51
N MET A 42 -0.33 -11.56 23.04
CA MET A 42 0.29 -10.40 22.40
C MET A 42 1.82 -10.41 22.45
N GLU A 43 2.44 -10.94 23.52
CA GLU A 43 3.90 -10.88 23.71
C GLU A 43 4.69 -11.65 22.64
N HIS A 44 4.06 -12.64 22.00
CA HIS A 44 4.70 -13.51 21.01
C HIS A 44 4.39 -13.12 19.56
N LEU A 45 3.64 -12.03 19.34
CA LEU A 45 3.24 -11.62 17.99
C LEU A 45 4.37 -10.91 17.25
N HIS A 46 4.68 -11.43 16.07
CA HIS A 46 5.52 -10.78 15.08
C HIS A 46 4.63 -10.09 14.04
N ILE A 47 4.98 -8.86 13.69
CA ILE A 47 4.30 -8.10 12.65
C ILE A 47 5.03 -8.32 11.32
N GLN A 48 4.29 -8.75 10.31
CA GLN A 48 4.78 -8.85 8.94
C GLN A 48 3.98 -7.95 8.02
N GLN A 49 4.65 -7.30 7.08
CA GLN A 49 4.05 -6.29 6.21
C GLN A 49 4.26 -6.66 4.75
N MET A 50 3.27 -6.35 3.93
CA MET A 50 3.30 -6.55 2.49
C MET A 50 2.94 -5.23 1.80
N HIS A 51 3.65 -4.94 0.72
CA HIS A 51 3.36 -3.83 -0.17
C HIS A 51 3.65 -4.28 -1.61
N VAL A 52 2.63 -4.25 -2.47
CA VAL A 52 2.72 -4.69 -3.86
C VAL A 52 1.94 -3.75 -4.76
N VAL A 53 2.61 -3.22 -5.78
CA VAL A 53 1.94 -2.65 -6.97
C VAL A 53 1.68 -3.82 -7.91
N HIS A 54 0.41 -4.20 -8.08
CA HIS A 54 0.06 -5.44 -8.82
C HIS A 54 -0.60 -5.17 -10.18
N LYS A 55 -1.05 -3.94 -10.43
CA LYS A 55 -1.65 -3.56 -11.70
C LYS A 55 -1.49 -2.05 -11.93
N SER A 56 -1.21 -1.68 -13.17
CA SER A 56 -1.42 -0.34 -13.71
C SER A 56 -2.32 -0.48 -14.95
N GLU A 57 -3.21 0.47 -15.16
CA GLU A 57 -4.00 0.54 -16.39
C GLU A 57 -4.29 1.97 -16.77
N THR A 58 -4.42 2.20 -18.06
CA THR A 58 -4.79 3.48 -18.62
C THR A 58 -6.21 3.41 -19.14
N ILE A 59 -7.06 4.38 -18.78
CA ILE A 59 -8.45 4.47 -19.20
C ILE A 59 -8.71 5.80 -19.90
N GLN A 60 -9.55 5.76 -20.92
CA GLN A 60 -10.06 6.96 -21.58
C GLN A 60 -11.33 7.39 -20.84
N VAL A 61 -11.42 8.66 -20.48
CA VAL A 61 -12.58 9.28 -19.85
C VAL A 61 -13.21 10.21 -20.88
N GLU A 62 -14.49 9.99 -21.16
CA GLU A 62 -15.25 10.84 -22.07
C GLU A 62 -15.12 12.30 -21.64
N ASP A 63 -14.70 13.16 -22.57
CA ASP A 63 -14.47 14.60 -22.41
C ASP A 63 -13.36 15.04 -21.42
N ASP A 64 -12.77 14.13 -20.64
CA ASP A 64 -11.78 14.46 -19.57
C ASP A 64 -10.34 13.96 -19.85
N GLY A 65 -10.15 13.26 -20.97
CA GLY A 65 -8.84 12.81 -21.44
C GLY A 65 -8.50 11.40 -20.94
N GLU A 66 -7.24 11.18 -20.57
CA GLU A 66 -6.72 9.87 -20.22
C GLU A 66 -6.29 9.82 -18.76
N LEU A 67 -6.68 8.77 -18.04
CA LEU A 67 -6.29 8.52 -16.65
C LEU A 67 -5.42 7.28 -16.53
N LEU A 68 -4.38 7.38 -15.72
CA LEU A 68 -3.62 6.23 -15.21
C LEU A 68 -4.17 5.82 -13.84
N ARG A 69 -4.52 4.54 -13.70
CA ARG A 69 -4.87 3.91 -12.41
C ARG A 69 -3.77 2.97 -11.98
N VAL A 70 -3.26 3.17 -10.76
CA VAL A 70 -2.26 2.27 -10.16
C VAL A 70 -2.87 1.58 -8.95
N PHE A 71 -2.87 0.25 -8.96
CA PHE A 71 -3.44 -0.59 -7.92
C PHE A 71 -2.33 -1.03 -6.96
N VAL A 72 -2.48 -0.62 -5.71
CA VAL A 72 -1.51 -0.87 -4.65
C VAL A 72 -2.18 -1.66 -3.55
N ARG A 73 -1.68 -2.88 -3.31
CA ARG A 73 -2.10 -3.71 -2.18
C ARG A 73 -1.14 -3.53 -1.02
N LEU A 74 -1.69 -3.25 0.14
CA LEU A 74 -0.94 -3.23 1.40
C LEU A 74 -1.58 -4.18 2.39
N GLY A 75 -0.73 -4.91 3.11
CA GLY A 75 -1.13 -5.89 4.09
C GLY A 75 -0.28 -5.81 5.34
N THR A 76 -0.89 -6.09 6.48
CA THR A 76 -0.19 -6.35 7.73
C THR A 76 -0.84 -7.54 8.40
N ARG A 77 -0.01 -8.49 8.81
CA ARG A 77 -0.44 -9.66 9.56
C ARG A 77 0.35 -9.78 10.86
N TRP A 78 -0.33 -10.27 11.88
CA TRP A 78 0.24 -10.62 13.18
C TRP A 78 0.34 -12.12 13.23
N VAL A 79 1.54 -12.61 13.47
CA VAL A 79 1.83 -14.04 13.40
C VAL A 79 2.60 -14.48 14.64
N VAL A 80 2.41 -15.72 15.05
CA VAL A 80 3.34 -16.42 15.93
C VAL A 80 4.34 -17.15 15.03
N PRO A 81 5.65 -16.86 15.12
CA PRO A 81 6.66 -17.57 14.34
C PRO A 81 6.63 -19.07 14.63
N SER A 82 6.88 -19.87 13.59
CA SER A 82 7.18 -21.29 13.74
C SER A 82 8.69 -21.48 13.80
N ASP A 83 9.18 -22.32 14.71
CA ASP A 83 10.60 -22.66 14.83
C ASP A 83 11.08 -23.61 13.71
N ASP A 84 10.18 -24.42 13.12
CA ASP A 84 10.54 -25.51 12.19
C ASP A 84 10.39 -25.17 10.69
N GLU A 85 10.70 -23.94 10.26
CA GLU A 85 10.51 -23.44 8.87
C GLU A 85 9.08 -23.55 8.29
N SER A 86 8.11 -23.97 9.09
CA SER A 86 6.70 -24.06 8.67
C SER A 86 6.06 -22.68 8.55
N GLU A 87 4.91 -22.61 7.85
CA GLU A 87 4.18 -21.35 7.72
C GLU A 87 3.81 -20.80 9.11
N PRO A 88 4.02 -19.50 9.36
CA PRO A 88 3.75 -18.93 10.66
C PRO A 88 2.25 -18.92 10.95
N ASP A 89 1.88 -19.07 12.21
CA ASP A 89 0.47 -19.11 12.65
C ASP A 89 -0.11 -17.69 12.63
N ILE A 90 -1.06 -17.44 11.72
CA ILE A 90 -1.64 -16.12 11.48
C ILE A 90 -2.76 -15.86 12.49
N LYS A 91 -2.55 -14.93 13.40
CA LYS A 91 -3.53 -14.54 14.43
C LYS A 91 -4.43 -13.37 14.02
N ALA A 92 -3.92 -12.46 13.21
CA ALA A 92 -4.74 -11.39 12.65
C ALA A 92 -4.20 -10.92 11.29
N THR A 93 -5.09 -10.40 10.46
CA THR A 93 -4.74 -9.79 9.18
C THR A 93 -5.56 -8.53 8.96
N ILE A 94 -4.90 -7.49 8.44
CA ILE A 94 -5.52 -6.30 7.85
C ILE A 94 -4.88 -6.13 6.47
N GLU A 95 -5.70 -6.13 5.43
CA GLU A 95 -5.29 -5.94 4.04
C GLU A 95 -6.22 -4.95 3.34
N SER A 96 -5.67 -4.18 2.41
CA SER A 96 -6.44 -3.25 1.58
C SER A 96 -5.82 -3.08 0.20
N ASP A 97 -6.67 -2.99 -0.81
CA ASP A 97 -6.33 -2.51 -2.14
C ASP A 97 -6.73 -1.04 -2.25
N PHE A 98 -5.76 -0.20 -2.62
CA PHE A 98 -5.98 1.20 -2.98
C PHE A 98 -5.78 1.39 -4.48
N ILE A 99 -6.47 2.38 -5.02
CA ILE A 99 -6.23 2.91 -6.35
C ILE A 99 -5.72 4.33 -6.20
N ALA A 100 -4.59 4.63 -6.81
CA ALA A 100 -4.16 6.00 -7.06
C ALA A 100 -4.43 6.34 -8.53
N GLU A 101 -5.18 7.41 -8.74
CA GLU A 101 -5.56 7.91 -10.07
C GLU A 101 -4.75 9.14 -10.43
N TYR A 102 -4.29 9.19 -11.68
CA TYR A 102 -3.51 10.30 -12.22
C TYR A 102 -4.07 10.72 -13.56
N ARG A 103 -4.23 12.02 -13.76
CA ARG A 103 -4.49 12.60 -15.07
C ARG A 103 -3.21 12.61 -15.90
N ILE A 104 -3.31 12.16 -17.14
CA ILE A 104 -2.21 12.16 -18.10
C ILE A 104 -2.28 13.43 -18.96
N ASN A 105 -1.32 14.34 -18.77
CA ASN A 105 -1.31 15.62 -19.51
C ASN A 105 -0.60 15.56 -20.86
N ALA A 106 0.19 14.51 -21.10
CA ALA A 106 0.92 14.32 -22.35
C ALA A 106 1.15 12.83 -22.61
N HIS A 107 1.38 12.47 -23.87
CA HIS A 107 1.68 11.09 -24.24
C HIS A 107 2.94 10.57 -23.51
N LEU A 108 2.78 9.45 -22.81
CA LEU A 108 3.83 8.75 -22.08
C LEU A 108 4.03 7.35 -22.64
N GLU A 109 5.28 6.93 -22.76
CA GLU A 109 5.62 5.55 -23.11
C GLU A 109 5.34 4.62 -21.93
N GLN A 110 5.02 3.36 -22.22
CA GLN A 110 4.67 2.37 -21.19
C GLN A 110 5.78 2.22 -20.13
N GLU A 111 7.06 2.27 -20.53
CA GLU A 111 8.20 2.20 -19.61
C GLU A 111 8.18 3.34 -18.57
N CYS A 112 7.75 4.54 -18.97
CA CYS A 112 7.61 5.69 -18.06
C CYS A 112 6.49 5.44 -17.04
N ILE A 113 5.37 4.90 -17.50
CA ILE A 113 4.20 4.57 -16.66
C ILE A 113 4.57 3.47 -15.66
N ASP A 114 5.27 2.44 -16.10
CA ASP A 114 5.66 1.30 -15.27
C ASP A 114 6.66 1.74 -14.18
N GLU A 115 7.69 2.51 -14.56
CA GLU A 115 8.66 3.02 -13.61
C GLU A 115 8.01 3.95 -12.57
N PHE A 116 7.11 4.84 -13.00
CA PHE A 116 6.36 5.71 -12.10
C PHE A 116 5.42 4.92 -11.17
N SER A 117 4.70 3.93 -11.71
CA SER A 117 3.77 3.11 -10.92
C SER A 117 4.48 2.37 -9.80
N LEU A 118 5.67 1.81 -10.08
CA LEU A 118 6.47 1.09 -9.09
C LEU A 118 7.13 1.99 -8.06
N LYS A 119 7.58 3.19 -8.47
CA LYS A 119 8.38 4.06 -7.60
C LYS A 119 7.55 5.12 -6.88
N ASN A 120 6.51 5.66 -7.50
CA ASN A 120 5.86 6.89 -7.03
C ASN A 120 4.46 6.66 -6.48
N ALA A 121 3.67 5.75 -7.08
CA ALA A 121 2.26 5.61 -6.71
C ALA A 121 2.06 5.24 -5.24
N SER A 122 2.93 4.37 -4.73
CA SER A 122 2.93 3.94 -3.33
C SER A 122 3.14 5.08 -2.34
N TYR A 123 3.85 6.15 -2.71
CA TYR A 123 4.03 7.32 -1.85
C TYR A 123 2.71 8.04 -1.61
N HIS A 124 1.86 8.14 -2.63
CA HIS A 124 0.57 8.78 -2.51
C HIS A 124 -0.45 7.92 -1.76
N VAL A 125 -0.33 6.59 -1.86
CA VAL A 125 -1.18 5.64 -1.12
C VAL A 125 -0.78 5.54 0.36
N TRP A 126 0.50 5.71 0.68
CA TRP A 126 1.03 5.47 2.04
C TRP A 126 0.30 6.19 3.18
N PRO A 127 -0.07 7.49 3.09
CA PRO A 127 -0.81 8.17 4.14
C PRO A 127 -2.18 7.54 4.41
N TYR A 128 -2.88 7.12 3.37
CA TYR A 128 -4.21 6.50 3.46
C TYR A 128 -4.13 5.12 4.11
N TRP A 129 -3.14 4.31 3.70
CA TRP A 129 -2.89 3.03 4.36
C TRP A 129 -2.52 3.20 5.84
N ARG A 130 -1.67 4.19 6.16
CA ARG A 130 -1.24 4.42 7.54
C ARG A 130 -2.41 4.78 8.46
N GLU A 131 -3.31 5.65 8.00
CA GLU A 131 -4.52 5.97 8.73
C GLU A 131 -5.42 4.74 8.87
N TYR A 132 -5.71 4.06 7.75
CA TYR A 132 -6.59 2.90 7.73
C TYR A 132 -6.09 1.79 8.68
N LEU A 133 -4.81 1.41 8.58
CA LEU A 133 -4.19 0.40 9.44
C LEU A 133 -4.31 0.80 10.91
N SER A 134 -4.02 2.06 11.24
CA SER A 134 -4.11 2.56 12.62
C SER A 134 -5.55 2.49 13.16
N SER A 135 -6.53 2.91 12.35
CA SER A 135 -7.96 2.83 12.67
C SER A 135 -8.43 1.38 12.86
N GLN A 136 -7.99 0.46 12.00
CA GLN A 136 -8.33 -0.96 12.10
C GLN A 136 -7.67 -1.63 13.32
N CYS A 137 -6.38 -1.36 13.61
CA CYS A 137 -5.74 -1.85 14.83
C CYS A 137 -6.54 -1.47 16.07
N GLU A 138 -6.99 -0.22 16.17
CA GLU A 138 -7.76 0.26 17.31
C GLU A 138 -9.12 -0.44 17.43
N ARG A 139 -9.83 -0.62 16.31
CA ARG A 139 -11.14 -1.31 16.27
C ARG A 139 -11.03 -2.79 16.63
N MET A 140 -9.98 -3.44 16.17
CA MET A 140 -9.71 -4.87 16.39
C MET A 140 -8.94 -5.14 17.68
N ARG A 141 -8.55 -4.10 18.42
CA ARG A 141 -7.71 -4.18 19.64
C ARG A 141 -6.35 -4.85 19.40
N LEU A 142 -5.84 -4.74 18.18
CA LEU A 142 -4.51 -5.25 17.83
C LEU A 142 -3.42 -4.31 18.32
N PRO A 143 -2.21 -4.83 18.60
CA PRO A 143 -1.03 -4.01 18.84
C PRO A 143 -0.86 -2.96 17.73
N ARG A 144 -0.71 -1.69 18.12
CA ARG A 144 -0.57 -0.59 17.17
C ARG A 144 0.72 -0.73 16.37
N VAL A 145 0.60 -0.64 15.07
CA VAL A 145 1.76 -0.59 14.16
C VAL A 145 2.13 0.86 13.93
N ILE A 146 3.30 1.26 14.42
CA ILE A 146 3.85 2.58 14.14
C ILE A 146 4.51 2.54 12.78
N LEU A 147 3.79 2.97 11.75
CA LEU A 147 4.34 3.13 10.41
C LEU A 147 5.11 4.46 10.33
N PRO A 148 6.37 4.44 9.87
CA PRO A 148 7.13 5.67 9.70
C PRO A 148 6.43 6.59 8.69
N THR A 149 6.52 7.89 8.91
CA THR A 149 6.27 8.85 7.83
C THR A 149 7.28 8.57 6.72
N ALA A 150 6.79 8.18 5.55
CA ALA A 150 7.61 8.15 4.35
C ALA A 150 7.93 9.62 3.99
N GLN A 151 9.12 10.08 4.37
CA GLN A 151 9.71 11.30 3.83
C GLN A 151 10.81 10.89 2.88
N PHE A 152 10.56 11.06 1.59
CA PHE A 152 11.62 11.02 0.59
C PHE A 152 11.74 12.43 0.03
N THR A 153 12.91 13.00 0.26
CA THR A 153 13.30 14.39 0.00
C THR A 153 12.98 14.86 -1.42
N LYS A 154 12.66 16.16 -1.52
CA LYS A 154 12.54 16.96 -2.75
C LYS A 154 13.71 16.76 -3.71
#